data_AF-A0A645I029-F1
#
_entry.id   AF-A0A645I029-F1
#
_cell.length_a   1.000
_cell.length_b   1.000
_cell.length_c   1.000
_cell.angle_alpha   90.00
_cell.angle_beta   90.00
_cell.angle_gamma   90.00
#
_symmetry.space_group_name_H-M   'P 1'
#
loop_
_entity.id
_entity.type
_entity.pdbx_description
1 polymer ?
#
loop_
_entity_poly.entity_id
_entity_poly.type
_entity_poly.pdbx_seq_one_letter_code
_entity_poly.pdbx_strand_id
1 'polypeptide(L)'
;MIVLNFIDMLSHARTESKMMRELANDEQAYRSLTLSWFRHSPTYELMKAIARRGYKVIFTTDHGTIRVDNPIKVIGDKNTNVNLRYKVGKNLSYNKKEVFEVMQPAKIGLPSPNVSSAYIFAGNDDFFAYPNNYNHYVSYYKNTFQHGGISLEEMLIPLVVMEPK
;
A
#
# COMPACT_ATOMS: atom_id res chain seq x y z
N MET A 1 -3.06 0.32 -21.63
CA MET A 1 -2.57 0.64 -20.27
C MET A 1 -1.59 -0.45 -19.89
N ILE A 2 -0.43 -0.07 -19.34
CA ILE A 2 0.60 -1.01 -18.87
C ILE A 2 0.73 -0.79 -17.36
N VAL A 3 0.68 -1.88 -16.58
CA VAL A 3 0.84 -1.84 -15.12
C VAL A 3 2.21 -2.43 -14.78
N LEU A 4 2.97 -1.73 -13.94
CA LEU A 4 4.30 -2.14 -13.51
C LEU A 4 4.25 -2.54 -12.04
N ASN A 5 4.25 -3.84 -11.75
CA ASN A 5 4.01 -4.36 -10.41
C ASN A 5 5.28 -4.50 -9.53
N PHE A 6 6.41 -3.94 -9.96
CA PHE A 6 7.69 -4.19 -9.29
C PHE A 6 7.73 -3.63 -7.87
N ILE A 7 7.12 -2.47 -7.64
CA ILE A 7 7.11 -1.79 -6.34
C ILE A 7 6.40 -2.66 -5.29
N ASP A 8 5.22 -3.17 -5.62
CA ASP A 8 4.47 -4.08 -4.73
C ASP A 8 5.23 -5.39 -4.50
N MET A 9 5.80 -5.97 -5.57
CA MET A 9 6.64 -7.17 -5.43
C MET A 9 7.85 -6.92 -4.52
N LEU A 10 8.49 -5.75 -4.60
CA LEU A 10 9.60 -5.36 -3.73
C LEU A 10 9.15 -5.19 -2.27
N SER A 11 8.00 -4.57 -2.03
CA SER A 11 7.41 -4.42 -0.69
C SER A 11 7.06 -5.77 -0.06
N HIS A 12 6.50 -6.70 -0.83
CA HIS A 12 6.24 -8.07 -0.39
C HIS A 12 7.52 -8.84 -0.11
N ALA A 13 8.48 -8.83 -1.04
CA ALA A 13 9.76 -9.52 -0.89
C ALA A 13 10.53 -9.02 0.34
N ARG A 14 10.44 -7.73 0.65
CA ARG A 14 10.99 -7.16 1.88
C ARG A 14 10.32 -7.74 3.12
N THR A 15 9.00 -7.82 3.16
CA THR A 15 8.30 -8.41 4.32
C THR A 15 8.74 -9.86 4.57
N GLU A 16 8.92 -10.65 3.52
CA GLU A 16 9.24 -12.08 3.61
C GLU A 16 10.74 -12.37 3.81
N SER A 17 11.63 -11.56 3.23
CA SER A 17 13.08 -11.82 3.20
C SER A 17 13.87 -10.88 4.11
N LYS A 18 14.69 -11.46 4.99
CA LYS A 18 15.61 -10.68 5.85
C LYS A 18 16.65 -9.93 5.02
N MET A 19 17.22 -10.56 3.99
CA MET A 19 18.17 -9.93 3.08
C MET A 19 17.55 -8.71 2.38
N MET A 20 16.30 -8.83 1.91
CA MET A 20 15.61 -7.71 1.28
C MET A 20 15.31 -6.57 2.27
N ARG A 21 15.04 -6.87 3.55
CA ARG A 21 14.95 -5.86 4.61
C ARG A 21 16.24 -5.12 4.84
N GLU A 22 17.37 -5.82 4.81
CA GLU A 22 18.69 -5.20 4.99
C GLU A 22 19.06 -4.32 3.79
N LEU A 23 18.75 -4.76 2.56
CA LEU A 23 19.00 -4.00 1.33
C LEU A 23 18.10 -2.76 1.19
N ALA A 24 16.84 -2.86 1.59
CA ALA A 24 15.84 -1.79 1.53
C ALA A 24 15.43 -1.37 2.94
N ASN A 25 16.39 -1.07 3.80
CA ASN A 25 16.18 -0.84 5.23
C ASN A 25 15.38 0.43 5.56
N ASP A 26 15.52 1.47 4.74
CA ASP A 26 14.79 2.73 4.85
C ASP A 26 14.22 3.22 3.50
N GLU A 27 13.53 4.35 3.54
CA GLU A 27 12.89 4.96 2.38
C GLU A 27 13.92 5.39 1.30
N GLN A 28 15.13 5.79 1.70
CA GLN A 28 16.18 6.20 0.78
C GLN A 28 16.77 5.00 0.03
N ALA A 29 17.05 3.91 0.74
CA ALA A 29 17.50 2.65 0.18
C ALA A 29 16.43 2.06 -0.74
N TYR A 30 15.17 2.08 -0.31
CA TYR A 30 14.03 1.61 -1.11
C TYR A 30 13.90 2.38 -2.44
N ARG A 31 13.97 3.72 -2.39
CA ARG A 31 13.97 4.57 -3.61
C ARG A 31 15.19 4.30 -4.49
N SER A 32 16.36 4.10 -3.89
CA SER A 32 17.60 3.85 -4.64
C SER A 32 17.56 2.52 -5.38
N LEU A 33 17.06 1.46 -4.74
CA LEU A 33 16.84 0.16 -5.37
C LEU A 33 15.81 0.23 -6.48
N THR A 34 14.69 0.93 -6.25
CA THR A 34 13.65 1.16 -7.25
C THR A 34 14.20 1.88 -8.48
N LEU A 35 14.96 2.96 -8.28
CA LEU A 35 15.57 3.71 -9.37
C LEU A 35 16.59 2.86 -10.14
N SER A 36 17.41 2.08 -9.43
CA SER A 36 18.37 1.16 -10.04
C SER A 36 17.65 0.13 -10.91
N TRP A 37 16.63 -0.55 -10.36
CA TRP A 37 15.79 -1.47 -11.13
C TRP A 37 15.21 -0.81 -12.37
N PHE A 38 14.59 0.37 -12.22
CA PHE A 38 13.95 1.07 -13.33
C PHE A 38 14.94 1.31 -14.47
N ARG A 39 16.11 1.89 -14.17
CA ARG A 39 17.17 2.19 -15.15
C ARG A 39 17.68 0.98 -15.92
N HIS A 40 17.64 -0.20 -15.30
CA HIS A 40 18.12 -1.46 -15.88
C HIS A 40 16.99 -2.40 -16.30
N SER A 41 15.74 -1.96 -16.23
CA SER A 41 14.56 -2.77 -16.56
C SER A 41 14.11 -2.57 -18.02
N PRO A 42 13.38 -3.56 -18.60
CA PRO A 42 12.71 -3.39 -19.88
C PRO A 42 11.75 -2.19 -19.93
N THR A 43 11.25 -1.72 -18.78
CA THR A 43 10.41 -0.53 -18.68
C THR A 43 11.12 0.71 -19.21
N TYR A 44 12.41 0.88 -18.91
CA TYR A 44 13.16 2.04 -19.38
C TYR A 44 13.37 1.98 -20.91
N GLU A 45 13.65 0.79 -21.44
CA GLU A 45 13.71 0.57 -22.90
C GLU A 45 12.38 0.85 -23.58
N LEU A 46 11.28 0.41 -22.97
CA LEU A 46 9.93 0.70 -23.44
C LEU A 46 9.67 2.21 -23.50
N MET A 47 10.00 2.96 -22.44
CA MET A 47 9.82 4.42 -22.43
C MET A 47 10.62 5.11 -23.53
N LYS A 48 11.88 4.69 -23.77
CA LYS A 48 12.68 5.19 -24.90
C LYS A 48 12.04 4.86 -26.25
N ALA A 49 11.50 3.65 -26.41
CA ALA A 49 10.84 3.23 -27.65
C ALA A 49 9.53 3.99 -27.91
N ILE A 50 8.81 4.40 -26.87
CA ILE A 50 7.62 5.25 -26.98
C ILE A 50 8.03 6.68 -27.41
N ALA A 51 9.05 7.24 -26.76
CA ALA A 51 9.57 8.56 -27.09
C ALA A 51 10.03 8.67 -28.56
N ARG A 52 10.79 7.68 -29.07
CA ARG A 52 11.23 7.62 -30.47
C ARG A 52 10.09 7.61 -31.49
N ARG A 53 8.90 7.16 -31.10
CA ARG A 53 7.70 7.15 -31.96
C ARG A 53 6.90 8.45 -31.86
N GLY A 54 7.35 9.44 -31.08
CA GLY A 54 6.68 10.72 -30.93
C GLY A 54 5.41 10.65 -30.08
N TYR A 55 5.25 9.62 -29.25
CA TYR A 55 4.06 9.46 -28.42
C TYR A 55 4.24 10.09 -27.04
N LYS A 56 3.16 10.68 -26.54
CA LYS A 56 3.00 11.16 -25.16
C LYS A 56 2.80 10.00 -24.20
N VAL A 57 3.37 10.10 -23.00
CA VAL A 57 3.15 9.14 -21.92
C VAL A 57 2.49 9.83 -20.74
N ILE A 58 1.40 9.27 -20.24
CA ILE A 58 0.86 9.59 -18.91
C ILE A 58 1.37 8.53 -17.95
N PHE A 59 2.11 8.96 -16.92
CA PHE A 59 2.69 8.08 -15.92
C PHE A 59 2.15 8.45 -14.54
N THR A 60 1.64 7.45 -13.83
CA THR A 60 0.98 7.61 -12.53
C THR A 60 1.02 6.30 -11.75
N THR A 61 0.47 6.30 -10.55
CA THR A 61 0.32 5.14 -9.66
C THR A 61 -1.08 5.16 -9.09
N ASP A 62 -1.61 4.01 -8.70
CA ASP A 62 -2.92 3.90 -8.04
C ASP A 62 -2.86 4.26 -6.55
N HIS A 63 -1.71 4.02 -5.91
CA HIS A 63 -1.43 4.46 -4.54
C HIS A 63 0.07 4.68 -4.32
N GLY A 64 0.40 5.32 -3.21
CA GLY A 64 1.75 5.27 -2.63
C GLY A 64 1.90 4.17 -1.58
N THR A 65 2.93 4.27 -0.75
CA THR A 65 3.19 3.34 0.35
C THR A 65 3.87 4.07 1.50
N ILE A 66 3.68 3.58 2.72
CA ILE A 66 4.29 4.13 3.92
C ILE A 66 4.90 3.00 4.77
N ARG A 67 6.00 3.30 5.46
CA ARG A 67 6.57 2.40 6.47
C ARG A 67 5.72 2.45 7.74
N VAL A 68 5.19 1.31 8.17
CA VAL A 68 4.28 1.24 9.33
C VAL A 68 5.04 0.97 10.62
N ASP A 69 4.60 1.56 11.74
CA ASP A 69 5.25 1.37 13.05
C ASP A 69 4.26 1.11 14.19
N ASN A 70 3.07 1.70 14.15
CA ASN A 70 2.15 1.72 15.28
C ASN A 70 0.98 0.71 15.12
N PRO A 71 0.93 -0.38 15.89
CA PRO A 71 -0.12 -1.37 15.75
C PRO A 71 -1.43 -0.97 16.45
N ILE A 72 -2.55 -1.04 15.72
CA ILE A 72 -3.91 -0.89 16.21
C ILE A 72 -4.56 -2.26 16.34
N LYS A 73 -5.13 -2.56 17.51
CA LYS A 73 -5.88 -3.80 17.73
C LYS A 73 -7.22 -3.74 17.01
N VAL A 74 -7.48 -4.75 16.19
CA VAL A 74 -8.79 -4.96 15.57
C VAL A 74 -9.23 -6.41 15.75
N ILE A 75 -10.51 -6.60 16.08
CA ILE A 75 -11.17 -7.90 16.07
C ILE A 75 -12.21 -7.87 14.96
N GLY A 76 -12.18 -8.86 14.09
CA GLY A 76 -13.16 -9.06 13.04
C GLY A 76 -13.60 -10.52 12.97
N ASP A 77 -14.60 -10.80 12.15
CA ASP A 77 -15.00 -12.17 11.85
C ASP A 77 -14.03 -12.85 10.86
N LYS A 78 -14.26 -14.15 10.57
CA LYS A 78 -13.44 -14.93 9.63
C LYS A 78 -13.45 -14.40 8.20
N ASN A 79 -14.45 -13.59 7.83
CA ASN A 79 -14.62 -13.05 6.48
C ASN A 79 -13.95 -11.67 6.33
N THR A 80 -13.38 -11.14 7.41
CA THR A 80 -12.65 -9.88 7.40
C THR A 80 -11.38 -10.05 6.57
N ASN A 81 -11.13 -9.12 5.64
CA ASN A 81 -9.99 -9.16 4.73
C ASN A 81 -8.64 -9.11 5.48
N VAL A 82 -7.58 -9.56 4.81
CA VAL A 82 -6.23 -9.66 5.41
C VAL A 82 -5.40 -8.38 5.32
N ASN A 83 -5.85 -7.33 4.60
CA ASN A 83 -5.09 -6.08 4.44
C ASN A 83 -4.81 -5.43 5.81
N LEU A 84 -3.61 -4.88 5.99
CA LEU A 84 -3.16 -4.34 7.27
C LEU A 84 -3.50 -2.86 7.47
N ARG A 85 -3.92 -2.17 6.42
CA ARG A 85 -4.17 -0.73 6.41
C ARG A 85 -5.65 -0.38 6.31
N TYR A 86 -6.49 -1.30 5.84
CA TYR A 86 -7.94 -1.20 5.96
C TYR A 86 -8.59 -2.54 6.26
N LYS A 87 -9.71 -2.50 6.98
CA LYS A 87 -10.57 -3.67 7.20
C LYS A 87 -11.99 -3.39 6.71
N VAL A 88 -12.61 -4.41 6.13
CA VAL A 88 -14.04 -4.44 5.83
C VAL A 88 -14.68 -5.62 6.56
N GLY A 89 -15.80 -5.38 7.24
CA GLY A 89 -16.50 -6.43 7.97
C GLY A 89 -17.84 -5.96 8.55
N LYS A 90 -18.68 -6.90 8.99
CA LYS A 90 -19.96 -6.59 9.67
C LYS A 90 -19.77 -6.27 11.14
N ASN A 91 -18.90 -7.04 11.80
CA ASN A 91 -18.70 -7.03 13.24
C ASN A 91 -17.23 -6.77 13.53
N LEU A 92 -16.80 -5.52 13.34
CA LEU A 92 -15.47 -5.06 13.68
C LEU A 92 -15.47 -4.42 15.06
N SER A 93 -14.53 -4.80 15.92
CA SER A 93 -14.30 -4.18 17.23
C SER A 93 -12.89 -3.58 17.28
N TYR A 94 -12.81 -2.30 17.60
CA TYR A 94 -11.62 -1.45 17.56
C TYR A 94 -11.87 -0.17 18.35
N ASN A 95 -10.82 0.59 18.65
CA ASN A 95 -10.96 1.92 19.25
C ASN A 95 -11.27 2.96 18.17
N LYS A 96 -12.47 3.56 18.21
CA LYS A 96 -12.91 4.55 17.22
C LYS A 96 -12.03 5.79 17.12
N LYS A 97 -11.26 6.12 18.16
CA LYS A 97 -10.37 7.29 18.17
C LYS A 97 -9.07 7.05 17.39
N GLU A 98 -8.76 5.80 17.05
CA GLU A 98 -7.51 5.40 16.38
C GLU A 98 -7.71 5.15 14.88
N VAL A 99 -8.95 5.22 14.37
CA VAL A 99 -9.25 4.85 12.98
C VAL A 99 -10.17 5.85 12.31
N PHE A 100 -10.16 5.85 10.98
CA PHE A 100 -11.21 6.47 10.19
C PHE A 100 -12.28 5.43 9.86
N GLU A 101 -13.47 5.56 10.46
CA GLU A 101 -14.61 4.66 10.30
C GLU A 101 -15.56 5.15 9.21
N VAL A 102 -15.99 4.23 8.34
CA VAL A 102 -17.01 4.45 7.32
C VAL A 102 -18.10 3.38 7.45
N MET A 103 -19.24 3.77 8.01
CA MET A 103 -20.39 2.89 8.23
C MET A 103 -21.30 2.72 7.01
N GLN A 104 -21.15 3.59 5.99
CA GLN A 104 -21.94 3.56 4.76
C GLN A 104 -21.01 3.64 3.55
N PRO A 105 -20.36 2.53 3.15
CA PRO A 105 -19.27 2.54 2.17
C PRO A 105 -19.70 3.11 0.81
N ALA A 106 -20.95 2.88 0.42
CA ALA A 106 -21.53 3.41 -0.82
C ALA A 106 -21.48 4.95 -0.92
N LYS A 107 -21.50 5.68 0.22
CA LYS A 107 -21.42 7.16 0.22
C LYS A 107 -20.08 7.70 -0.25
N ILE A 108 -19.04 6.86 -0.22
CA ILE A 108 -17.70 7.22 -0.69
C ILE A 108 -17.27 6.36 -1.89
N GLY A 109 -18.23 5.74 -2.58
CA GLY A 109 -17.97 4.94 -3.77
C GLY A 109 -17.36 3.56 -3.51
N LEU A 110 -17.31 3.10 -2.27
CA LEU A 110 -16.81 1.76 -1.93
C LEU A 110 -17.91 0.70 -2.01
N PRO A 111 -17.56 -0.56 -2.37
CA PRO A 111 -18.53 -1.64 -2.38
C PRO A 111 -19.06 -1.90 -0.97
N SER A 112 -20.30 -2.36 -0.90
CA SER A 112 -20.92 -2.81 0.35
C SER A 112 -21.21 -4.31 0.20
N PRO A 113 -20.22 -5.19 0.44
CA PRO A 113 -20.41 -6.64 0.28
C PRO A 113 -21.60 -7.17 1.07
N ASN A 114 -21.97 -6.47 2.14
CA ASN A 114 -23.18 -6.71 2.88
C ASN A 114 -23.84 -5.38 3.28
N VAL A 115 -25.14 -5.43 3.59
CA VAL A 115 -25.94 -4.26 4.03
C VAL A 115 -25.33 -3.58 5.26
N SER A 116 -24.68 -4.34 6.15
CA SER A 116 -24.06 -3.84 7.38
C SER A 116 -22.52 -3.78 7.31
N SER A 117 -21.93 -3.78 6.11
CA SER A 117 -20.48 -3.67 5.96
C SER A 117 -19.98 -2.29 6.41
N ALA A 118 -19.05 -2.27 7.36
CA ALA A 118 -18.28 -1.09 7.73
C ALA A 118 -16.84 -1.23 7.22
N TYR A 119 -16.24 -0.10 6.87
CA TYR A 119 -14.82 0.01 6.58
C TYR A 119 -14.13 0.77 7.72
N ILE A 120 -12.94 0.34 8.07
CA ILE A 120 -12.02 1.14 8.88
C ILE A 120 -10.70 1.28 8.13
N PHE A 121 -10.11 2.46 8.20
CA PHE A 121 -8.83 2.77 7.60
C PHE A 121 -7.86 3.23 8.67
N ALA A 122 -6.62 2.76 8.57
CA ALA A 122 -5.49 3.24 9.34
C ALA A 122 -4.97 4.54 8.72
N GLY A 123 -4.71 5.54 9.57
CA GLY A 123 -4.01 6.76 9.19
C GLY A 123 -2.51 6.66 9.50
N ASN A 124 -1.76 7.71 9.17
CA ASN A 124 -0.34 7.85 9.53
C ASN A 124 0.47 6.57 9.23
N ASP A 125 1.37 6.17 10.12
CA ASP A 125 2.13 4.93 10.09
C ASP A 125 1.44 3.79 10.89
N ASP A 126 0.12 3.88 11.11
CA ASP A 126 -0.63 2.90 11.90
C ASP A 126 -0.96 1.62 11.11
N PHE A 127 -1.04 0.45 11.73
CA PHE A 127 -1.48 -0.77 11.04
C PHE A 127 -2.29 -1.70 11.93
N PHE A 128 -3.21 -2.44 11.32
CA PHE A 128 -4.09 -3.36 12.02
C PHE A 128 -3.40 -4.67 12.38
N ALA A 129 -3.48 -5.04 13.65
CA ALA A 129 -3.00 -6.31 14.17
C ALA A 129 -4.11 -7.03 14.97
N TYR A 130 -4.26 -8.33 14.73
CA TYR A 130 -5.23 -9.15 15.45
C TYR A 130 -4.73 -9.49 16.86
N PRO A 131 -5.60 -9.57 17.88
CA PRO A 131 -5.19 -9.93 19.24
C PRO A 131 -4.59 -11.34 19.36
N ASN A 132 -5.06 -12.28 18.54
CA ASN A 132 -4.49 -13.62 18.48
C ASN A 132 -3.08 -13.54 17.89
N ASN A 133 -2.08 -14.04 18.62
CA ASN A 133 -0.66 -13.91 18.25
C ASN A 133 -0.21 -12.45 18.02
N TYR A 134 -0.79 -11.49 18.74
CA TYR A 134 -0.54 -10.05 18.56
C TYR A 134 0.95 -9.70 18.46
N ASN A 135 1.76 -10.12 19.42
CA ASN A 135 3.19 -9.79 19.45
C ASN A 135 3.95 -10.32 18.22
N HIS A 136 3.58 -11.50 17.72
CA HIS A 136 4.16 -12.04 16.50
C HIS A 136 3.80 -11.17 15.29
N TYR A 137 2.52 -10.83 15.11
CA TYR A 137 2.08 -9.98 14.01
C TYR A 137 2.68 -8.58 14.06
N VAL A 138 2.74 -7.97 15.25
CA VAL A 138 3.40 -6.68 15.44
C VAL A 138 4.87 -6.79 15.05
N SER A 139 5.61 -7.77 15.58
CA SER A 139 7.02 -7.94 15.24
C SER A 139 7.25 -8.24 13.76
N TYR A 140 6.30 -8.91 13.10
CA TYR A 140 6.42 -9.32 11.70
C TYR A 140 6.20 -8.16 10.73
N TYR A 141 5.21 -7.30 11.00
CA TYR A 141 4.83 -6.21 10.10
C TYR A 141 5.38 -4.84 10.48
N LYS A 142 5.83 -4.65 11.73
CA LYS A 142 6.48 -3.40 12.13
C LYS A 142 7.68 -3.11 11.22
N ASN A 143 7.83 -1.85 10.83
CA ASN A 143 8.81 -1.35 9.87
C ASN A 143 8.67 -1.89 8.44
N THR A 144 7.58 -2.57 8.07
CA THR A 144 7.31 -2.97 6.67
C THR A 144 6.65 -1.83 5.87
N PHE A 145 6.80 -1.84 4.55
CA PHE A 145 6.11 -0.90 3.66
C PHE A 145 4.73 -1.46 3.32
N GLN A 146 3.68 -0.67 3.56
CA GLN A 146 2.29 -1.08 3.38
C GLN A 146 1.51 -0.01 2.63
N HIS A 147 0.33 -0.38 2.16
CA HIS A 147 -0.59 0.49 1.44
C HIS A 147 -2.06 0.08 1.69
N GLY A 148 -2.98 0.96 1.32
CA GLY A 148 -4.43 0.77 1.45
C GLY A 148 -5.09 1.54 2.60
N GLY A 149 -4.30 2.29 3.38
CA GLY A 149 -4.77 3.21 4.41
C GLY A 149 -5.09 4.58 3.82
N ILE A 150 -5.18 5.58 4.69
CA ILE A 150 -5.51 6.97 4.33
C ILE A 150 -4.40 7.96 4.71
N SER A 151 -3.16 7.49 4.85
CA SER A 151 -2.03 8.42 5.03
C SER A 151 -1.84 9.28 3.78
N LEU A 152 -1.21 10.45 3.93
CA LEU A 152 -0.95 11.34 2.80
C LEU A 152 -0.05 10.68 1.76
N GLU A 153 0.93 9.91 2.21
CA GLU A 153 1.86 9.15 1.37
C GLU A 153 1.15 8.09 0.53
N GLU A 154 0.07 7.48 1.04
CA GLU A 154 -0.73 6.50 0.31
C GLU A 154 -1.70 7.19 -0.68
N MET A 155 -2.28 8.32 -0.31
CA MET A 155 -3.39 8.96 -1.04
C MET A 155 -2.93 9.98 -2.11
N LEU A 156 -1.79 10.66 -1.90
CA LEU A 156 -1.28 11.65 -2.85
C LEU A 156 -0.45 10.97 -3.92
N ILE A 157 -1.03 10.83 -5.12
CA ILE A 157 -0.37 10.17 -6.26
C ILE A 157 0.15 11.18 -7.29
N PRO A 158 1.36 10.99 -7.85
CA PRO A 158 1.82 11.79 -8.96
C PRO A 158 1.06 11.44 -10.23
N LEU A 159 0.74 12.44 -11.04
CA LEU A 159 0.30 12.29 -12.42
C LEU A 159 1.22 13.14 -13.29
N VAL A 160 2.05 12.46 -14.08
CA VAL A 160 3.06 13.10 -14.92
C VAL A 160 2.70 12.89 -16.38
N VAL A 161 2.60 13.98 -17.13
CA VAL A 161 2.49 13.95 -18.59
C VAL A 161 3.87 14.20 -19.18
N MET A 162 4.42 13.19 -19.84
CA MET A 162 5.74 13.24 -20.46
C MET A 162 5.59 13.42 -21.96
N GLU A 163 6.27 14.44 -22.48
CA GLU A 163 6.40 14.67 -23.92
C GLU A 163 7.63 13.93 -24.46
N PRO A 164 7.58 13.44 -25.72
CA PRO A 164 8.74 12.83 -26.35
C PRO A 164 9.87 13.87 -26.48
N LYS A 165 11.10 13.45 -26.18
CA LYS A 165 12.33 14.21 -26.40
C LYS A 165 13.33 13.35 -27.15
#